data_AF-A0A4S1G3A2-F1
#
_entry.id   AF-A0A4S1G3A2-F1
#
_cell.length_a   1.000
_cell.length_b   1.000
_cell.length_c   1.000
_cell.angle_alpha   90.00
_cell.angle_beta   90.00
_cell.angle_gamma   90.00
#
_symmetry.space_group_name_H-M   'P 1'
#
loop_
_entity.id
_entity.type
_entity.pdbx_description
1 polymer ?
#
loop_
_entity_poly.entity_id
_entity_poly.type
_entity_poly.pdbx_seq_one_letter_code
_entity_poly.pdbx_strand_id
1 'polypeptide(L)'
;VEDAITRWRAEGGMGRVWIAFESLYSMDGDRAPMESLVALADRYQAFIVVDEAHATGVWGPDGRGLAAACQGRDNIVTLHSCGKALGASGALVTGPRTLCDYLVNRCRPFIYATAPSPLMAVA
;
A
#
# COMPACT_ATOMS: atom_id res chain seq x y z
N VAL A 1 8.03 -12.24 10.45
CA VAL A 1 7.24 -12.38 9.19
C VAL A 1 7.61 -13.65 8.45
N GLU A 2 8.90 -13.90 8.18
CA GLU A 2 9.36 -15.12 7.50
C GLU A 2 8.88 -16.41 8.17
N ASP A 3 9.03 -16.55 9.49
CA ASP A 3 8.54 -17.72 10.24
C ASP A 3 7.03 -17.97 10.09
N ALA A 4 6.25 -16.90 9.95
CA ALA A 4 4.81 -17.03 9.74
C ALA A 4 4.51 -17.56 8.33
N ILE A 5 5.27 -17.12 7.33
CA ILE A 5 5.15 -17.61 5.95
C ILE A 5 5.54 -19.08 5.86
N THR A 6 6.69 -19.44 6.43
CA THR A 6 7.21 -20.82 6.37
C THR A 6 6.30 -21.78 7.11
N ARG A 7 5.81 -21.42 8.30
CA ARG A 7 4.84 -22.21 9.06
C ARG A 7 3.53 -22.40 8.27
N TRP A 8 2.95 -21.33 7.76
CA TRP A 8 1.69 -21.41 6.99
C TRP A 8 1.82 -22.30 5.74
N ARG A 9 2.98 -22.24 5.05
CA ARG A 9 3.28 -23.15 3.93
C ARG A 9 3.41 -24.60 4.38
N ALA A 10 4.11 -24.86 5.50
CA ALA A 10 4.28 -26.20 6.05
C ALA A 10 2.95 -26.83 6.48
N GLU A 11 1.98 -26.03 6.91
CA GLU A 11 0.62 -26.43 7.24
C GLU A 11 -0.29 -26.64 6.01
N GLY A 12 0.26 -26.54 4.79
CA GLY A 12 -0.47 -26.78 3.53
C GLY A 12 -1.10 -25.52 2.91
N GLY A 13 -0.74 -24.33 3.38
CA GLY A 13 -1.23 -23.06 2.85
C GLY A 13 -0.95 -22.86 1.35
N MET A 14 -2.01 -22.70 0.55
CA MET A 14 -1.94 -22.46 -0.89
C MET A 14 -2.22 -20.99 -1.25
N GLY A 15 -1.70 -20.54 -2.40
CA GLY A 15 -1.94 -19.18 -2.91
C GLY A 15 -0.77 -18.23 -2.69
N ARG A 16 -1.00 -16.94 -2.89
CA ARG A 16 0.01 -15.87 -2.80
C ARG A 16 -0.05 -15.22 -1.42
N VAL A 17 1.11 -15.07 -0.77
CA VAL A 17 1.21 -14.34 0.51
C VAL A 17 1.06 -12.85 0.25
N TRP A 18 0.40 -12.14 1.17
CA TRP A 18 0.31 -10.69 1.19
C TRP A 18 0.87 -10.18 2.54
N ILE A 19 1.82 -9.26 2.47
CA ILE A 19 2.45 -8.63 3.63
C ILE A 19 1.90 -7.20 3.70
N ALA A 20 1.14 -6.90 4.75
CA ALA A 20 0.55 -5.58 4.96
C ALA A 20 1.20 -4.87 6.15
N PHE A 21 1.56 -3.59 5.99
CA PHE A 21 2.17 -2.78 7.05
C PHE A 21 2.00 -1.28 6.80
N GLU A 22 2.19 -0.47 7.84
CA GLU A 22 2.31 1.00 7.73
C GLU A 22 3.78 1.37 7.51
N SER A 23 4.07 2.30 6.60
CA SER A 23 5.45 2.78 6.41
C SER A 23 5.95 3.59 7.59
N LEU A 24 5.03 4.34 8.22
CA LEU A 24 5.23 5.14 9.43
C LEU A 24 4.02 4.91 10.35
N TYR A 25 4.23 4.28 11.50
CA TYR A 25 3.16 3.94 12.41
C TYR A 25 2.65 5.18 13.15
N SER A 26 1.33 5.34 13.16
CA SER A 26 0.66 6.58 13.59
C SER A 26 0.94 7.06 15.02
N MET A 27 1.10 6.13 15.97
CA MET A 27 1.17 6.44 17.40
C MET A 27 2.60 6.78 17.84
N ASP A 28 3.54 5.89 17.54
CA ASP A 28 4.93 6.00 18.01
C ASP A 28 5.84 6.69 16.98
N GLY A 29 5.39 6.84 15.73
CA GLY A 29 6.17 7.44 14.65
C GLY A 29 7.37 6.61 14.23
N ASP A 30 7.40 5.32 14.58
CA ASP A 30 8.43 4.39 14.15
C ASP A 30 8.17 3.91 12.71
N ARG A 31 9.24 3.45 12.06
CA ARG A 31 9.22 3.07 10.64
C ARG A 31 9.31 1.56 10.49
N ALA A 32 8.50 1.00 9.60
CA ALA A 32 8.63 -0.39 9.22
C ALA A 32 9.99 -0.64 8.54
N PRO A 33 10.60 -1.83 8.73
CA PRO A 33 11.85 -2.21 8.06
C PRO A 33 11.58 -2.57 6.59
N MET A 34 11.18 -1.59 5.78
CA MET A 34 10.61 -1.79 4.45
C MET A 34 11.54 -2.55 3.51
N GLU A 35 12.84 -2.26 3.51
CA GLU A 35 13.81 -2.96 2.64
C GLU A 35 13.84 -4.46 2.91
N SER A 36 13.80 -4.87 4.18
CA SER A 36 13.80 -6.29 4.55
C SER A 36 12.47 -6.95 4.20
N LEU A 37 11.36 -6.24 4.32
CA LEU A 37 10.03 -6.71 3.92
C LEU A 37 9.91 -6.89 2.40
N VAL A 38 10.47 -5.96 1.61
CA VAL A 38 10.54 -6.07 0.14
C VAL A 38 11.41 -7.24 -0.28
N ALA A 39 12.60 -7.39 0.30
CA ALA A 39 13.47 -8.53 0.03
C ALA A 39 12.82 -9.88 0.40
N LEU A 40 12.03 -9.89 1.49
CA LEU A 40 11.25 -11.06 1.88
C LEU A 40 10.13 -11.35 0.87
N ALA A 41 9.42 -10.32 0.41
CA ALA A 41 8.36 -10.47 -0.57
C ALA A 41 8.89 -11.04 -1.89
N ASP A 42 10.05 -10.58 -2.35
CA ASP A 42 10.68 -11.10 -3.57
C ASP A 42 11.05 -12.59 -3.42
N ARG A 43 11.62 -12.97 -2.27
CA ARG A 43 12.03 -14.36 -1.99
C ARG A 43 10.85 -15.34 -1.94
N TYR A 44 9.73 -14.92 -1.37
CA TYR A 44 8.54 -15.76 -1.19
C TYR A 44 7.46 -15.51 -2.25
N GLN A 45 7.79 -14.74 -3.30
CA GLN A 45 6.86 -14.33 -4.36
C GLN A 45 5.56 -13.73 -3.79
N ALA A 46 5.68 -12.94 -2.71
CA ALA A 46 4.58 -12.31 -2.00
C ALA A 46 4.26 -10.93 -2.60
N PHE A 47 3.07 -10.44 -2.28
CA PHE A 47 2.66 -9.06 -2.49
C PHE A 47 2.89 -8.23 -1.23
N ILE A 48 3.13 -6.93 -1.41
CA ILE A 48 3.14 -5.93 -0.35
C ILE A 48 1.95 -5.00 -0.51
N VAL A 49 1.32 -4.68 0.62
CA VAL A 49 0.42 -3.53 0.78
C VAL A 49 1.02 -2.63 1.84
N VAL A 50 1.38 -1.41 1.46
CA VAL A 50 1.94 -0.42 2.39
C VAL A 50 1.00 0.76 2.56
N ASP A 51 0.66 1.06 3.81
CA ASP A 51 -0.08 2.26 4.17
C ASP A 51 0.91 3.42 4.40
N GLU A 52 0.79 4.45 3.57
CA GLU A 52 1.61 5.66 3.56
C GLU A 52 0.86 6.87 4.12
N ALA A 53 -0.25 6.67 4.85
CA ALA A 53 -1.10 7.76 5.30
C ALA A 53 -0.36 8.80 6.15
N HIS A 54 0.61 8.39 6.98
CA HIS A 54 1.41 9.30 7.81
C HIS A 54 2.73 9.75 7.15
N ALA A 55 3.09 9.17 6.00
CA ALA A 55 4.34 9.49 5.31
C ALA A 55 4.14 10.36 4.06
N THR A 56 2.99 10.21 3.39
CA THR A 56 2.59 11.03 2.23
C THR A 56 2.58 12.50 2.60
N GLY A 57 3.15 13.35 1.74
CA GLY A 57 3.29 14.79 1.94
C GLY A 57 4.41 15.20 2.91
N VAL A 58 5.10 14.24 3.55
CA VAL A 58 6.14 14.52 4.56
C VAL A 58 7.48 13.92 4.16
N TRP A 59 7.50 12.69 3.66
CA TRP A 59 8.72 11.94 3.36
C TRP A 59 8.83 11.57 1.87
N GLY A 60 10.05 11.21 1.48
CA GLY A 60 10.37 10.82 0.10
C GLY A 60 10.51 12.01 -0.85
N PRO A 61 10.98 11.75 -2.09
CA PRO A 61 11.08 12.78 -3.12
C PRO A 61 9.71 13.40 -3.36
N ASP A 62 9.65 14.74 -3.31
CA ASP A 62 8.44 15.53 -3.52
C ASP A 62 7.25 15.13 -2.63
N GLY A 63 7.52 14.57 -1.44
CA GLY A 63 6.47 14.13 -0.50
C GLY A 63 5.75 12.85 -0.92
N ARG A 64 6.31 12.04 -1.82
CA ARG A 64 5.64 10.83 -2.35
C ARG A 64 5.50 9.67 -1.35
N GLY A 65 6.04 9.80 -0.14
CA GLY A 65 6.03 8.76 0.89
C GLY A 65 7.34 7.97 0.97
N LEU A 66 7.46 7.14 2.01
CA LEU A 66 8.68 6.36 2.28
C LEU A 66 8.89 5.23 1.24
N ALA A 67 7.81 4.71 0.66
CA ALA A 67 7.81 3.68 -0.38
C ALA A 67 7.98 4.24 -1.79
N ALA A 68 8.29 5.53 -1.96
CA ALA A 68 8.46 6.15 -3.29
C ALA A 68 9.47 5.41 -4.19
N ALA A 69 10.57 4.90 -3.64
CA ALA A 69 11.58 4.12 -4.36
C ALA A 69 11.07 2.74 -4.83
N CYS A 70 9.98 2.26 -4.26
CA CYS A 70 9.36 0.97 -4.56
C CYS A 70 8.15 1.10 -5.52
N GLN A 71 7.73 2.32 -5.83
CA GLN A 71 6.59 2.56 -6.73
C GLN A 71 6.89 2.05 -8.15
N GLY A 72 5.88 1.44 -8.78
CA GLY A 72 5.99 0.85 -10.12
C GLY A 72 6.38 -0.62 -10.14
N ARG A 73 6.67 -1.24 -8.99
CA ARG A 73 6.90 -2.68 -8.89
C ARG A 73 5.59 -3.47 -9.04
N ASP A 74 5.66 -4.61 -9.73
CA ASP A 74 4.49 -5.44 -10.05
C ASP A 74 3.88 -6.17 -8.84
N ASN A 75 4.53 -6.13 -7.67
CA ASN A 75 4.10 -6.81 -6.45
C ASN A 75 3.86 -5.86 -5.27
N ILE A 76 3.73 -4.55 -5.50
CA ILE A 76 3.57 -3.56 -4.42
C ILE A 76 2.36 -2.66 -4.68
N VAL A 77 1.52 -2.55 -3.66
CA VAL A 77 0.38 -1.64 -3.59
C VAL A 77 0.63 -0.63 -2.48
N THR A 78 0.44 0.66 -2.76
CA THR A 78 0.54 1.72 -1.75
C THR A 78 -0.81 2.38 -1.54
N LEU A 79 -1.13 2.68 -0.29
CA LEU A 79 -2.31 3.45 0.11
C LEU A 79 -1.86 4.80 0.63
N HIS A 80 -2.46 5.88 0.13
CA HIS A 80 -2.17 7.24 0.55
C HIS A 80 -3.45 7.90 1.03
N SER A 81 -3.43 8.52 2.21
CA SER A 81 -4.56 9.31 2.69
C SER A 81 -4.44 10.76 2.21
N CYS A 82 -5.53 11.30 1.65
CA CYS A 82 -5.61 12.72 1.30
C CYS A 82 -5.98 13.60 2.51
N GLY A 83 -6.54 13.00 3.57
CA GLY A 83 -7.03 13.67 4.78
C GLY A 83 -5.96 14.11 5.79
N LYS A 84 -4.67 13.95 5.48
CA LYS A 84 -3.56 14.25 6.39
C LYS A 84 -2.71 15.38 5.83
N ALA A 85 -1.45 15.13 5.49
CA ALA A 85 -0.54 16.16 5.01
C ALA A 85 -1.01 16.84 3.71
N LEU A 86 -1.81 16.14 2.89
CA LEU A 86 -2.37 16.70 1.66
C LEU A 86 -3.54 17.67 1.92
N GLY A 87 -4.11 17.72 3.12
CA GLY A 87 -5.15 18.69 3.49
C GLY A 87 -6.47 18.59 2.71
N ALA A 88 -6.71 17.48 2.00
CA ALA A 88 -7.88 17.25 1.18
C ALA A 88 -8.76 16.13 1.76
N SER A 89 -9.70 15.59 0.98
CA SER A 89 -10.53 14.45 1.39
C SER A 89 -10.39 13.30 0.39
N GLY A 90 -10.46 12.08 0.90
CA GLY A 90 -10.32 10.85 0.12
C GLY A 90 -8.99 10.13 0.35
N ALA A 91 -8.69 9.20 -0.55
CA ALA A 91 -7.49 8.38 -0.53
C ALA A 91 -7.12 7.94 -1.94
N LEU A 92 -5.86 7.58 -2.13
CA LEU A 92 -5.32 7.04 -3.37
C LEU A 92 -4.80 5.62 -3.11
N VAL A 93 -5.05 4.72 -4.04
CA VAL A 93 -4.41 3.40 -4.10
C VAL A 93 -3.58 3.35 -5.37
N THR A 94 -2.29 3.11 -5.24
CA THR A 94 -1.39 2.94 -6.39
C THR A 94 -0.85 1.52 -6.41
N GLY A 95 -0.57 0.99 -7.60
CA GLY A 95 -0.09 -0.38 -7.76
C GLY A 95 -0.07 -0.81 -9.21
N PRO A 96 0.10 -2.12 -9.47
CA PRO A 96 0.14 -2.65 -10.83
C PRO A 96 -1.18 -2.36 -11.55
N ARG A 97 -1.10 -1.94 -12.83
CA ARG A 97 -2.27 -1.59 -13.64
C ARG A 97 -3.35 -2.67 -13.61
N THR A 98 -2.96 -3.93 -13.76
CA THR A 98 -3.88 -5.09 -13.72
C THR A 98 -4.69 -5.15 -12.43
N LEU A 99 -4.08 -4.80 -11.29
CA LEU A 99 -4.77 -4.78 -10.00
C LEU A 99 -5.70 -3.56 -9.88
N CYS A 100 -5.24 -2.38 -10.32
CA CYS A 100 -6.09 -1.19 -10.37
C CYS A 100 -7.33 -1.42 -11.26
N ASP A 101 -7.16 -1.99 -12.45
CA ASP A 101 -8.25 -2.32 -13.35
C ASP A 101 -9.21 -3.34 -12.72
N TYR A 102 -8.67 -4.34 -12.02
CA TYR A 102 -9.49 -5.30 -11.28
C TYR A 102 -10.31 -4.61 -10.18
N LEU A 103 -9.70 -3.72 -9.39
CA LEU A 103 -10.40 -2.99 -8.33
C LEU A 103 -11.52 -2.12 -8.90
N VAL A 104 -11.26 -1.38 -9.98
CA VAL A 104 -12.28 -0.56 -10.66
C VAL A 104 -13.48 -1.39 -11.09
N ASN A 105 -13.24 -2.63 -11.58
CA ASN A 105 -14.31 -3.49 -12.11
C ASN A 105 -14.99 -4.39 -11.06
N ARG A 106 -14.37 -4.64 -9.90
CA ARG A 106 -14.85 -5.66 -8.94
C ARG A 106 -15.00 -5.17 -7.49
N CYS A 107 -14.40 -4.05 -7.12
CA CYS A 107 -14.46 -3.54 -5.75
C CYS A 107 -15.83 -2.89 -5.50
N ARG A 108 -16.72 -3.57 -4.76
CA ARG A 108 -18.05 -3.03 -4.41
C ARG A 108 -17.98 -1.64 -3.73
N PRO A 109 -17.08 -1.40 -2.76
CA PRO A 109 -16.91 -0.05 -2.20
C PRO A 109 -16.50 1.02 -3.20
N PHE A 110 -15.83 0.66 -4.31
CA PHE A 110 -15.52 1.61 -5.38
C PHE A 110 -16.74 1.82 -6.29
N ILE A 111 -17.39 0.73 -6.72
CA ILE A 111 -18.50 0.74 -7.69
C ILE A 111 -19.75 1.43 -7.12
N TYR A 112 -20.04 1.25 -5.83
CA TYR A 112 -21.26 1.74 -5.20
C TYR A 112 -21.05 2.98 -4.31
N ALA A 113 -19.88 3.62 -4.39
CA ALA A 113 -19.62 4.90 -3.75
C ALA A 113 -19.68 6.03 -4.77
N THR A 114 -20.19 7.19 -4.33
CA THR A 114 -20.11 8.42 -5.13
C THR A 114 -18.64 8.82 -5.31
N ALA A 115 -18.27 9.16 -6.55
CA ALA A 115 -16.93 9.61 -6.86
C ALA A 115 -16.55 10.87 -6.03
N PRO A 116 -15.25 11.09 -5.76
CA PRO A 116 -14.78 12.29 -5.07
C PRO A 116 -15.26 13.58 -5.77
N SER A 117 -15.50 14.63 -4.98
CA SER A 117 -15.81 15.95 -5.52
C SER A 117 -14.70 16.43 -6.47
N PRO A 118 -15.02 16.98 -7.65
CA PRO A 118 -14.02 17.55 -8.56
C PRO A 118 -13.14 18.62 -7.88
N LEU A 119 -13.69 19.37 -6.93
CA LEU A 119 -12.92 20.36 -6.14
C LEU A 119 -11.87 19.70 -5.26
N MET A 120 -12.14 18.49 -4.74
CA MET A 120 -11.16 17.73 -3.97
C MET A 120 -10.15 17.00 -4.86
N ALA A 121 -10.55 16.63 -6.07
CA ALA A 121 -9.68 15.91 -7.01
C ALA A 121 -8.63 16.80 -7.69
N VAL A 122 -8.89 18.11 -7.79
CA VAL A 122 -7.98 19.10 -8.41
C VAL A 122 -7.08 19.82 -7.39
N ALA A 123 -7.38 19.69 -6.09
CA ALA A 123 -6.59 20.27 -5.00
C ALA A 123 -5.24 19.55 -4.87
#